data_AF-A0A3E0VSM8-F1
#
_entry.id   AF-A0A3E0VSM8-F1
#
_cell.length_a   1.000
_cell.length_b   1.000
_cell.length_c   1.000
_cell.angle_alpha   90.00
_cell.angle_beta   90.00
_cell.angle_gamma   90.00
#
_symmetry.space_group_name_H-M   'P 1'
#
loop_
_entity.id
_entity.type
_entity.pdbx_description
1 polymer ?
#
loop_
_entity_poly.entity_id
_entity_poly.type
_entity_poly.pdbx_seq_one_letter_code
_entity_poly.pdbx_strand_id
1 'polypeptide(L)'
;MSDDSPERYRPERYTVVDYLLDRLVELGADRLFGVPGDFTLGLLDHVEAHPDIHWVSPWGWTALPVPPLDVPLLLSAIAAAAAAANAPVVPAAGT
;
A
#
# COMPACT_ATOMS: atom_id res chain seq x y z
N MET A 1 -20.57 21.98 17.58
CA MET A 1 -19.38 21.13 17.75
C MET A 1 -19.71 19.81 17.09
N SER A 2 -19.69 19.80 15.75
CA SER A 2 -19.71 18.55 14.99
C SER A 2 -18.24 18.20 14.81
N ASP A 3 -17.86 17.09 15.40
CA ASP A 3 -16.55 16.46 15.21
C ASP A 3 -16.48 15.99 13.76
N ASP A 4 -15.98 16.86 12.88
CA ASP A 4 -15.68 16.57 11.46
C ASP A 4 -14.29 15.92 11.36
N SER A 5 -14.00 15.01 12.30
CA SER A 5 -12.87 14.11 12.18
C SER A 5 -13.20 13.14 11.05
N PRO A 6 -12.32 12.94 10.04
CA PRO A 6 -12.60 11.98 8.98
C PRO A 6 -12.84 10.62 9.65
N GLU A 7 -14.06 10.10 9.51
CA GLU A 7 -14.40 8.75 9.96
C GLU A 7 -13.40 7.81 9.30
N ARG A 8 -12.38 7.40 10.08
CA ARG A 8 -11.38 6.45 9.61
C ARG A 8 -12.16 5.26 9.07
N TYR A 9 -11.88 4.89 7.82
CA TYR A 9 -12.44 3.68 7.23
C TYR A 9 -12.38 2.53 8.25
N ARG A 10 -13.56 2.07 8.66
CA ARG A 10 -13.73 0.92 9.54
C ARG A 10 -14.54 -0.12 8.77
N PRO A 11 -13.88 -1.11 8.14
CA PRO A 11 -14.63 -2.14 7.44
C PRO A 11 -15.52 -2.90 8.43
N GLU A 12 -16.70 -3.35 7.98
CA GLU A 12 -17.64 -4.14 8.80
C GLU A 12 -16.97 -5.41 9.38
N ARG A 13 -15.96 -5.91 8.68
CA ARG A 13 -15.10 -6.99 9.13
C ARG A 13 -13.65 -6.69 8.76
N TYR A 14 -12.81 -6.58 9.78
CA TYR A 14 -11.36 -6.41 9.58
C TYR A 14 -10.76 -7.71 9.01
N THR A 15 -10.06 -7.59 7.90
CA THR A 15 -9.49 -8.70 7.15
C THR A 15 -7.96 -8.71 7.21
N VAL A 16 -7.35 -9.78 6.69
CA VAL A 16 -5.89 -9.83 6.50
C VAL A 16 -5.41 -8.71 5.58
N VAL A 17 -6.24 -8.30 4.62
CA VAL A 17 -5.90 -7.21 3.69
C VAL A 17 -5.79 -5.88 4.44
N ASP A 18 -6.77 -5.55 5.28
CA ASP A 18 -6.75 -4.30 6.07
C ASP A 18 -5.50 -4.23 6.95
N TYR A 19 -5.16 -5.33 7.61
CA TYR A 19 -3.92 -5.42 8.39
C TYR A 19 -2.65 -5.20 7.58
N LEU A 20 -2.58 -5.75 6.36
CA LEU A 20 -1.43 -5.53 5.50
C LEU A 20 -1.31 -4.07 5.08
N LEU A 21 -2.43 -3.41 4.75
CA LEU A 21 -2.44 -1.99 4.38
C LEU A 21 -2.01 -1.09 5.55
N ASP A 22 -2.53 -1.34 6.76
CA ASP A 22 -2.10 -0.63 7.97
C ASP A 22 -0.58 -0.76 8.18
N ARG A 23 -0.03 -1.97 8.05
CA ARG A 23 1.41 -2.22 8.21
C ARG A 23 2.25 -1.55 7.13
N LEU A 24 1.77 -1.51 5.89
CA LEU A 24 2.46 -0.81 4.80
C LEU A 24 2.55 0.69 5.09
N VAL A 25 1.45 1.30 5.55
CA VAL A 25 1.43 2.71 5.96
C VAL A 25 2.40 2.96 7.13
N GLU A 26 2.41 2.11 8.15
CA GLU A 26 3.35 2.22 9.28
C GLU A 26 4.82 2.13 8.85
N LEU A 27 5.11 1.37 7.79
CA LEU A 27 6.44 1.24 7.20
C LEU A 27 6.77 2.37 6.20
N GLY A 28 5.86 3.32 5.96
CA GLY A 28 6.03 4.43 5.03
C GLY A 28 5.77 4.06 3.56
N ALA A 29 5.20 2.89 3.29
CA ALA A 29 4.78 2.42 1.97
C ALA A 29 3.30 2.75 1.73
N ASP A 30 2.99 4.03 1.58
CA ASP A 30 1.63 4.57 1.40
C ASP A 30 1.15 4.57 -0.06
N ARG A 31 2.05 4.47 -1.04
CA ARG A 31 1.73 4.51 -2.49
C ARG A 31 1.78 3.12 -3.13
N LEU A 32 0.64 2.64 -3.62
CA LEU A 32 0.52 1.36 -4.31
C LEU A 32 0.37 1.57 -5.82
N PHE A 33 1.25 0.96 -6.60
CA PHE A 33 1.16 0.94 -8.06
C PHE A 33 0.46 -0.33 -8.54
N GLY A 34 -0.46 -0.19 -9.50
CA GLY A 34 -1.10 -1.34 -10.14
C GLY A 34 -1.63 -1.06 -11.54
N VAL A 35 -1.83 -2.12 -12.34
CA VAL A 35 -2.57 -2.04 -13.61
C VAL A 35 -3.95 -2.69 -13.48
N PRO A 36 -4.96 -2.22 -14.27
CA PRO A 36 -6.27 -2.84 -14.29
C PRO A 36 -6.16 -4.33 -14.63
N GLY A 37 -6.58 -5.20 -13.69
CA GLY A 37 -6.51 -6.66 -13.82
C GLY A 37 -5.52 -7.35 -12.89
N ASP A 38 -4.59 -6.64 -12.25
CA ASP A 38 -3.59 -7.23 -11.33
C ASP A 38 -4.18 -7.60 -9.96
N PHE A 39 -5.21 -6.88 -9.52
CA PHE A 39 -5.80 -7.05 -8.20
C PHE A 39 -7.13 -7.78 -8.35
N THR A 40 -7.21 -8.98 -7.77
CA THR A 40 -8.47 -9.71 -7.66
C THR A 40 -9.49 -8.81 -6.97
N LEU A 41 -10.70 -8.72 -7.53
CA LEU A 41 -11.66 -7.62 -7.34
C LEU A 41 -11.91 -7.18 -5.87
N GLY A 42 -11.72 -8.04 -4.86
CA GLY A 42 -11.87 -7.65 -3.45
C GLY A 42 -10.69 -6.90 -2.82
N LEU A 43 -9.44 -7.10 -3.27
CA LEU A 43 -8.27 -6.40 -2.71
C LEU A 43 -8.27 -4.92 -3.10
N LEU A 44 -8.72 -4.62 -4.33
CA LEU A 44 -8.81 -3.24 -4.81
C LEU A 44 -9.81 -2.43 -3.98
N ASP A 45 -10.95 -3.01 -3.61
CA ASP A 45 -11.95 -2.35 -2.76
C ASP A 45 -11.36 -1.90 -1.41
N HIS A 46 -10.51 -2.74 -0.78
CA HIS A 46 -9.83 -2.37 0.46
C HIS A 46 -8.77 -1.27 0.24
N VAL A 47 -8.02 -1.34 -0.87
CA VAL A 47 -7.00 -0.34 -1.22
C VAL A 47 -7.63 1.02 -1.48
N GLU A 48 -8.71 1.08 -2.24
CA GLU A 48 -9.43 2.33 -2.55
C GLU A 48 -10.11 2.93 -1.32
N ALA A 49 -10.57 2.10 -0.39
CA ALA A 49 -11.26 2.57 0.79
C ALA A 49 -10.32 2.94 1.96
N HIS A 50 -9.05 2.53 1.92
CA HIS A 50 -8.10 2.81 2.98
C HIS A 50 -7.62 4.28 2.97
N PRO A 51 -7.78 5.05 4.06
CA PRO A 51 -7.64 6.51 4.06
C PRO A 51 -6.20 6.99 3.82
N ASP A 52 -5.22 6.18 4.24
CA ASP A 52 -3.80 6.51 4.17
C ASP A 52 -3.05 5.78 3.03
N ILE A 53 -3.78 5.09 2.15
CA ILE A 53 -3.21 4.43 0.97
C ILE A 53 -3.56 5.24 -0.28
N HIS A 54 -2.56 5.43 -1.13
CA HIS A 54 -2.66 6.17 -2.37
C HIS A 54 -2.42 5.23 -3.54
N TRP A 55 -3.49 4.88 -4.24
CA TRP A 55 -3.39 4.18 -5.51
C TRP A 55 -2.71 5.05 -6.57
N VAL A 56 -1.82 4.47 -7.35
CA VAL A 56 -1.12 5.09 -8.47
C VAL A 56 -1.30 4.22 -9.69
N SER A 57 -1.67 4.83 -10.82
CA SER A 57 -1.94 4.10 -12.05
C SER A 57 -1.39 4.81 -13.28
N PRO A 58 -0.86 4.06 -14.27
CA PRO A 58 -0.27 4.64 -15.48
C PRO A 58 -1.29 5.30 -16.41
N TRP A 59 -2.59 5.02 -16.22
CA TRP A 59 -3.69 5.56 -17.06
C TRP A 59 -4.24 6.92 -16.58
N GLY A 60 -3.63 7.56 -15.58
CA GLY A 60 -3.92 8.96 -15.23
C GLY A 60 -5.21 9.23 -14.44
N TRP A 61 -5.86 8.20 -13.89
CA TRP A 61 -7.06 8.35 -13.04
C TRP A 61 -6.76 8.64 -11.56
N THR A 62 -5.48 8.82 -11.22
CA THR A 62 -5.02 9.23 -9.89
C THR A 62 -4.48 10.66 -9.96
N ALA A 63 -4.75 11.47 -8.92
CA ALA A 63 -4.43 12.89 -8.88
C ALA A 63 -2.91 13.21 -8.81
N LEU A 64 -2.04 12.20 -8.89
CA LEU A 64 -0.60 12.35 -8.82
C LEU A 64 0.03 12.06 -10.20
N PRO A 65 0.68 13.04 -10.85
CA PRO A 65 1.47 12.76 -12.03
C PRO A 65 2.62 11.84 -11.65
N VAL A 66 2.70 10.68 -12.32
CA VAL A 66 3.86 9.81 -12.19
C VAL A 66 5.03 10.53 -12.87
N PRO A 67 6.09 10.94 -12.16
CA PRO A 67 7.28 11.48 -12.81
C PRO A 67 7.85 10.44 -13.78
N PRO A 68 8.56 10.86 -14.84
CA PRO A 68 9.15 9.91 -15.78
C PRO A 68 9.94 8.83 -15.02
N LEU A 69 9.47 7.58 -15.12
CA LEU A 69 10.03 6.46 -14.39
C LEU A 69 11.34 6.06 -15.05
N ASP A 70 12.44 6.16 -14.30
CA ASP A 70 13.68 5.47 -14.64
C ASP A 70 13.47 3.97 -14.37
N VAL A 71 13.15 3.22 -15.42
CA VAL A 71 12.79 1.80 -15.33
C VAL A 71 13.92 0.96 -14.69
N PRO A 72 15.21 1.12 -15.07
CA PRO A 72 16.31 0.48 -14.35
C PRO A 72 16.35 0.79 -12.84
N LEU A 73 16.21 2.06 -12.45
CA LEU A 73 16.20 2.44 -11.03
C LEU A 73 15.01 1.84 -10.29
N LEU A 74 13.82 1.87 -10.90
CA LEU A 74 12.60 1.28 -10.35
C LEU A 74 12.76 -0.22 -10.12
N LEU A 75 13.24 -0.96 -11.11
CA LEU A 75 13.47 -2.41 -10.98
C LEU A 75 14.49 -2.73 -9.89
N SER A 76 15.53 -1.90 -9.77
CA SER A 76 16.55 -2.03 -8.71
C SER A 76 15.94 -1.81 -7.32
N ALA A 77 15.08 -0.80 -7.17
CA ALA A 77 14.37 -0.52 -5.92
C ALA A 77 13.37 -1.62 -5.56
N ILE A 78 12.61 -2.14 -6.54
CA ILE A 78 11.70 -3.28 -6.34
C ILE A 78 12.49 -4.52 -5.89
N ALA A 79 13.62 -4.82 -6.53
CA ALA A 79 14.45 -5.97 -6.17
C ALA A 79 15.01 -5.83 -4.75
N ALA A 80 15.48 -4.64 -4.36
CA ALA A 80 15.95 -4.37 -3.01
C ALA A 80 14.83 -4.48 -1.96
N ALA A 81 13.65 -3.94 -2.25
CA ALA A 81 12.48 -4.05 -1.39
C ALA A 81 12.02 -5.51 -1.23
N ALA A 82 11.99 -6.29 -2.32
CA ALA A 82 11.68 -7.71 -2.28
C ALA A 82 12.72 -8.50 -1.49
N ALA A 83 14.01 -8.19 -1.62
CA ALA A 83 15.06 -8.80 -0.82
C ALA A 83 14.92 -8.48 0.67
N ALA A 84 14.59 -7.24 1.02
CA ALA A 84 14.34 -6.82 2.40
C ALA A 84 13.08 -7.48 2.98
N ALA A 85 12.00 -7.57 2.20
CA ALA A 85 10.75 -8.21 2.61
C ALA A 85 10.91 -9.72 2.85
N ASN A 86 11.81 -10.37 2.11
CA ASN A 86 12.13 -11.80 2.27
C ASN A 86 13.26 -12.06 3.26
N ALA A 87 13.83 -11.03 3.90
CA ALA A 87 14.85 -11.22 4.91
C ALA A 87 14.25 -11.97 6.11
N PRO A 88 14.96 -12.96 6.67
CA PRO A 88 14.46 -13.71 7.81
C PRO A 88 14.23 -12.76 8.99
N VAL A 89 13.02 -12.78 9.55
CA VAL A 89 12.72 -12.08 10.80
C VAL A 89 13.51 -12.80 11.89
N VAL A 90 14.57 -12.16 12.38
CA VAL A 90 15.31 -12.64 13.54
C VAL A 90 14.43 -12.38 14.77
N PRO A 91 13.90 -13.42 15.45
CA PRO A 91 13.12 -13.19 16.65
C PRO A 91 14.01 -12.51 17.70
N ALA A 92 13.51 -11.46 18.33
CA ALA A 92 14.19 -10.85 19.47
C ALA A 92 14.43 -11.95 20.51
N ALA A 93 15.70 -12.23 20.82
CA ALA A 93 16.06 -13.21 21.83
C ALA A 93 15.34 -12.83 23.14
N GLY A 94 14.42 -13.69 23.59
CA GLY A 94 13.66 -13.47 24.81
C GLY A 94 14.62 -13.33 26.00
N THR A 95 14.49 -12.23 26.73
CA THR A 95 14.96 -12.08 28.11
C THR A 95 13.96 -12.67 29.08
#